data_AF-A0A261QJN2-F1
#
_entry.id   AF-A0A261QJN2-F1
#
_cell.length_a   1.000
_cell.length_b   1.000
_cell.length_c   1.000
_cell.angle_alpha   90.00
_cell.angle_beta   90.00
_cell.angle_gamma   90.00
#
_symmetry.space_group_name_H-M   'P 1'
#
loop_
_entity.id
_entity.type
_entity.pdbx_description
1 polymer ?
#
loop_
_entity_poly.entity_id
_entity_poly.type
_entity_poly.pdbx_seq_one_letter_code
_entity_poly.pdbx_strand_id
1 'polypeptide(L)'
;MFKNLQQYTKKLSITAIAGMTALSLAACSDTKEEGKIESGSKAEEKVKVSLYSTGSLNVQTFWEEVIPKFEEEHQDIDVELVFLAAGQGGQSTMDRMLAAKKANKDSGVDIYEGGLEDVLRGEEEGLFEKLNETNIPNIANVNEKNMDGTKELAIPHRASAVVLAYNSDKVKEVPNTPDQLYKWIKDHPGKFAYNDPTTGGSGSSFVITTLYNQLPEEAMNTQDESIMKDWDKGFQILNDLEPYLYKEGIYPKKNQGTLDLLANGEVDMVPAWSDMALEQMNNKLLPETTKLKQLEPGFTGGPAYLMVPADNDEKEKEAAQEFVNYVLTPEVQEVVIEKMYGFPGIKWDQLDQDLQKEFENVSGEYRIFNGGTLGEEINKRWQKEIAN
;
A
#
# COMPACT_ATOMS: atom_id res chain seq x y z
N MET A 1 -27.73 -15.81 2.39
CA MET A 1 -27.72 -15.65 0.91
C MET A 1 -26.29 -15.29 0.60
N PHE A 2 -25.46 -16.08 -0.07
CA PHE A 2 -25.58 -16.57 -1.45
C PHE A 2 -25.01 -17.99 -1.58
N LYS A 3 -25.62 -18.77 -2.48
CA LYS A 3 -25.15 -20.07 -2.97
C LYS A 3 -24.64 -19.88 -4.40
N ASN A 4 -23.66 -20.71 -4.76
CA ASN A 4 -23.21 -21.06 -6.11
C ASN A 4 -22.15 -20.17 -6.76
N LEU A 5 -20.89 -20.62 -6.70
CA LEU A 5 -20.05 -20.69 -7.89
C LEU A 5 -19.33 -22.05 -7.92
N GLN A 6 -19.89 -22.97 -8.71
CA GLN A 6 -19.22 -24.19 -9.12
C GLN A 6 -18.33 -23.91 -10.34
N GLN A 7 -17.06 -24.31 -10.20
CA GLN A 7 -16.25 -25.04 -11.16
C GLN A 7 -16.34 -24.64 -12.66
N TYR A 8 -15.30 -23.96 -13.14
CA TYR A 8 -14.87 -24.05 -14.53
C TYR A 8 -13.49 -24.72 -14.62
N THR A 9 -13.46 -26.04 -14.79
CA THR A 9 -12.27 -26.76 -15.27
C THR A 9 -12.32 -26.81 -16.80
N LYS A 10 -11.51 -26.00 -17.48
CA LYS A 10 -11.22 -26.19 -18.92
C LYS A 10 -10.08 -27.21 -19.08
N LYS A 11 -10.40 -28.32 -19.75
CA LYS A 11 -9.44 -29.33 -20.19
C LYS A 11 -8.52 -28.73 -21.26
N LEU A 12 -7.22 -28.74 -21.03
CA LEU A 12 -6.21 -28.56 -22.08
C LEU A 12 -6.05 -29.88 -22.85
N SER A 13 -6.36 -29.86 -24.14
CA SER A 13 -5.97 -30.92 -25.08
C SER A 13 -4.62 -30.56 -25.70
N ILE A 14 -3.60 -31.36 -25.39
CA ILE A 14 -2.27 -31.32 -26.00
C ILE A 14 -2.37 -32.01 -27.35
N THR A 15 -2.16 -31.27 -28.44
CA THR A 15 -1.89 -31.85 -29.77
C THR A 15 -0.46 -31.48 -30.15
N ALA A 16 0.42 -32.47 -30.08
CA ALA A 16 1.78 -32.38 -30.59
C ALA A 16 1.76 -32.54 -32.11
N ILE A 17 2.36 -31.61 -32.86
CA ILE A 17 2.78 -31.81 -34.25
C ILE A 17 4.25 -31.40 -34.36
N ALA A 18 5.06 -32.36 -34.79
CA ALA A 18 6.49 -32.24 -35.03
C ALA A 18 6.78 -32.14 -36.54
N GLY A 19 7.87 -31.44 -36.87
CA GLY A 19 8.51 -31.41 -38.19
C GLY A 19 7.93 -30.32 -39.11
N MET A 20 8.68 -29.52 -39.85
CA MET A 20 10.01 -29.74 -40.41
C MET A 20 10.59 -28.39 -40.83
N THR A 21 11.88 -28.17 -40.54
CA THR A 21 12.70 -27.07 -41.03
C THR A 21 12.81 -27.07 -42.56
N ALA A 22 12.55 -25.92 -43.19
CA ALA A 22 13.07 -25.60 -44.52
C ALA A 22 13.44 -24.11 -44.58
N LEU A 23 14.76 -23.86 -44.64
CA LEU A 23 15.34 -22.58 -45.03
C LEU A 23 15.15 -22.38 -46.53
N SER A 24 14.64 -21.22 -46.94
CA SER A 24 14.90 -20.67 -48.28
C SER A 24 15.01 -19.16 -48.23
N LEU A 25 16.20 -18.69 -48.64
CA LEU A 25 16.59 -17.30 -48.85
C LEU A 25 15.86 -16.68 -50.06
N ALA A 26 15.55 -15.39 -49.91
CA ALA A 26 15.56 -14.31 -50.89
C ALA A 26 14.91 -14.49 -52.29
N ALA A 27 13.97 -13.61 -52.62
CA ALA A 27 13.99 -12.84 -53.87
C ALA A 27 12.97 -11.69 -53.81
N CYS A 28 13.47 -10.45 -54.00
CA CYS A 28 12.65 -9.33 -54.41
C CYS A 28 12.13 -9.57 -55.83
N SER A 29 10.85 -9.31 -56.08
CA SER A 29 10.40 -8.87 -57.40
C SER A 29 9.20 -7.96 -57.25
N ASP A 30 9.39 -6.69 -57.62
CA ASP A 30 8.33 -5.72 -57.89
C ASP A 30 7.28 -6.31 -58.83
N THR A 31 6.02 -6.29 -58.41
CA THR A 31 4.90 -6.31 -59.34
C THR A 31 3.84 -5.36 -58.80
N LYS A 32 3.62 -4.27 -59.55
CA LYS A 32 2.51 -3.35 -59.37
C LYS A 32 1.20 -4.09 -59.64
N GLU A 33 0.36 -4.20 -58.63
CA GLU A 33 -1.09 -4.34 -58.80
C GLU A 33 -1.76 -3.12 -58.14
N GLU A 34 -2.45 -2.35 -58.97
CA GLU A 34 -3.36 -1.29 -58.55
C GLU A 34 -4.66 -1.91 -58.02
N GLY A 35 -5.15 -1.40 -56.89
CA GLY A 35 -6.60 -1.34 -56.62
C GLY A 35 -7.17 -2.39 -55.67
N LYS A 36 -6.91 -2.23 -54.37
CA LYS A 36 -7.90 -2.50 -53.33
C LYS A 36 -7.88 -1.35 -52.33
N ILE A 37 -8.89 -0.48 -52.42
CA ILE A 37 -9.20 0.46 -51.34
C ILE A 37 -9.86 -0.39 -50.25
N GLU A 38 -9.03 -0.99 -49.40
CA GLU A 38 -9.50 -1.36 -48.07
C GLU A 38 -9.57 -0.07 -47.27
N SER A 39 -10.79 0.36 -46.92
CA SER A 39 -10.98 1.29 -45.82
C SER A 39 -10.64 0.54 -44.54
N GLY A 40 -9.35 0.30 -44.31
CA GLY A 40 -8.84 0.08 -42.98
C GLY A 40 -9.08 1.37 -42.23
N SER A 41 -10.04 1.36 -41.31
CA SER A 41 -9.94 2.23 -40.14
C SER A 41 -8.52 2.02 -39.62
N LYS A 42 -7.68 3.06 -39.73
CA LYS A 42 -6.48 3.13 -38.91
C LYS A 42 -7.02 3.07 -37.49
N ALA A 43 -6.81 1.94 -36.80
CA ALA A 43 -6.89 1.97 -35.35
C ALA A 43 -5.95 3.10 -34.93
N GLU A 44 -6.48 4.09 -34.23
CA GLU A 44 -5.64 5.12 -33.62
C GLU A 44 -4.63 4.42 -32.73
N GLU A 45 -3.36 4.82 -32.84
CA GLU A 45 -2.31 4.30 -31.99
C GLU A 45 -2.59 4.78 -30.57
N LYS A 46 -2.85 3.82 -29.67
CA LYS A 46 -3.15 4.11 -28.26
C LYS A 46 -1.99 4.85 -27.61
N VAL A 47 -2.30 5.77 -26.70
CA VAL A 47 -1.30 6.36 -25.79
C VAL A 47 -0.94 5.31 -24.75
N LYS A 48 0.36 5.01 -24.63
CA LYS A 48 0.86 4.08 -23.63
C LYS A 48 1.19 4.81 -22.34
N VAL A 49 0.78 4.26 -21.21
CA VAL A 49 1.03 4.79 -19.87
C VAL A 49 1.65 3.70 -19.01
N SER A 50 2.88 3.90 -18.55
CA SER A 50 3.60 2.97 -17.69
C SER A 50 3.33 3.28 -16.21
N LEU A 51 2.57 2.42 -15.55
CA LEU A 51 2.31 2.48 -14.11
C LEU A 51 3.34 1.66 -13.34
N TYR A 52 4.21 2.33 -12.59
CA TYR A 52 5.17 1.68 -11.70
C TYR A 52 4.60 1.57 -10.29
N SER A 53 4.45 0.34 -9.82
CA SER A 53 3.92 0.04 -8.49
C SER A 53 4.81 -0.95 -7.76
N THR A 54 4.89 -0.79 -6.43
CA THR A 54 5.55 -1.76 -5.55
C THR A 54 4.65 -2.19 -4.41
N GLY A 55 4.76 -3.44 -4.00
CA GLY A 55 3.99 -3.91 -2.85
C GLY A 55 3.93 -5.43 -2.71
N SER A 56 2.90 -5.85 -2.00
CA SER A 56 2.52 -7.25 -1.85
C SER A 56 1.53 -7.65 -2.97
N LEU A 57 1.21 -8.95 -3.04
CA LEU A 57 0.34 -9.51 -4.09
C LEU A 57 -1.02 -8.81 -4.18
N ASN A 58 -1.61 -8.38 -3.07
CA ASN A 58 -2.87 -7.65 -3.05
C ASN A 58 -2.82 -6.33 -3.85
N VAL A 59 -1.68 -5.62 -3.85
CA VAL A 59 -1.48 -4.41 -4.65
C VAL A 59 -1.41 -4.75 -6.14
N GLN A 60 -0.70 -5.82 -6.50
CA GLN A 60 -0.65 -6.28 -7.88
C GLN A 60 -2.04 -6.67 -8.40
N THR A 61 -2.76 -7.49 -7.64
CA THR A 61 -4.10 -7.95 -8.01
C THR A 61 -5.11 -6.81 -8.11
N PHE A 62 -4.96 -5.77 -7.29
CA PHE A 62 -5.75 -4.54 -7.43
C PHE A 62 -5.54 -3.88 -8.80
N TRP A 63 -4.29 -3.65 -9.19
CA TRP A 63 -4.00 -3.03 -10.49
C TRP A 63 -4.43 -3.90 -11.67
N GLU A 64 -4.24 -5.23 -11.57
CA GLU A 64 -4.73 -6.21 -12.56
C GLU A 64 -6.26 -6.22 -12.70
N GLU A 65 -7.00 -5.73 -11.71
CA GLU A 65 -8.46 -5.57 -11.77
C GLU A 65 -8.89 -4.18 -12.26
N VAL A 66 -8.19 -3.12 -11.87
CA VAL A 66 -8.54 -1.73 -12.21
C VAL A 66 -8.17 -1.38 -13.64
N ILE A 67 -6.97 -1.77 -14.09
CA ILE A 67 -6.47 -1.40 -15.42
C ILE A 67 -7.40 -1.88 -16.54
N PRO A 68 -7.86 -3.15 -16.59
CA PRO A 68 -8.76 -3.59 -17.65
C PRO A 68 -10.11 -2.87 -17.64
N LYS A 69 -10.62 -2.47 -16.45
CA LYS A 69 -11.88 -1.71 -16.35
C LYS A 69 -11.71 -0.31 -16.93
N PHE A 70 -10.60 0.35 -16.62
CA PHE A 70 -10.24 1.64 -17.21
C PHE A 70 -10.13 1.55 -18.74
N GLU A 71 -9.38 0.57 -19.27
CA GLU A 71 -9.18 0.43 -20.72
C GLU A 71 -10.46 0.06 -21.49
N GLU A 72 -11.46 -0.51 -20.84
CA GLU A 72 -12.79 -0.74 -21.43
C GLU A 72 -13.51 0.59 -21.69
N GLU A 73 -13.36 1.56 -20.77
CA GLU A 73 -13.96 2.90 -20.84
C GLU A 73 -13.10 3.89 -21.66
N HIS A 74 -11.78 3.68 -21.72
CA HIS A 74 -10.78 4.55 -22.35
C HIS A 74 -9.98 3.76 -23.41
N GLN A 75 -10.61 3.47 -24.55
CA GLN A 75 -10.06 2.59 -25.58
C GLN A 75 -8.83 3.16 -26.32
N ASP A 76 -8.55 4.44 -26.17
CA ASP A 76 -7.41 5.17 -26.71
C ASP A 76 -6.18 5.15 -25.80
N ILE A 77 -6.28 4.58 -24.58
CA ILE A 77 -5.19 4.46 -23.62
C ILE A 77 -4.86 2.97 -23.39
N ASP A 78 -3.58 2.68 -23.14
CA ASP A 78 -3.00 1.36 -22.83
C ASP A 78 -2.13 1.51 -21.58
N VAL A 79 -2.55 0.97 -20.44
CA VAL A 79 -1.84 1.13 -19.17
C VAL A 79 -1.00 -0.13 -18.90
N GLU A 80 0.32 0.00 -19.00
CA GLU A 80 1.26 -1.08 -18.69
C GLU A 80 1.64 -1.06 -17.21
N LEU A 81 1.22 -2.09 -16.46
CA LEU A 81 1.67 -2.29 -15.08
C LEU A 81 3.10 -2.84 -15.03
N VAL A 82 4.02 -2.04 -14.49
CA VAL A 82 5.35 -2.48 -14.09
C VAL A 82 5.37 -2.69 -12.58
N PHE A 83 5.06 -3.92 -12.16
CA PHE A 83 5.00 -4.30 -10.75
C PHE A 83 6.34 -4.83 -10.21
N LEU A 84 6.81 -4.24 -9.11
CA LEU A 84 8.02 -4.64 -8.39
C LEU A 84 7.66 -5.13 -6.98
N ALA A 85 7.90 -6.41 -6.70
CA ALA A 85 7.62 -6.95 -5.37
C ALA A 85 8.38 -6.17 -4.27
N ALA A 86 7.79 -6.11 -3.06
CA ALA A 86 8.32 -5.34 -1.94
C ALA A 86 9.83 -5.60 -1.71
N GLY A 87 10.60 -4.51 -1.62
CA GLY A 87 12.05 -4.55 -1.44
C GLY A 87 12.87 -4.80 -2.72
N GLN A 88 12.24 -4.93 -3.89
CA GLN A 88 12.93 -5.29 -5.14
C GLN A 88 13.15 -4.12 -6.12
N GLY A 89 12.64 -2.91 -5.86
CA GLY A 89 13.00 -1.80 -6.76
C GLY A 89 12.31 -0.44 -6.64
N GLY A 90 11.56 -0.14 -5.59
CA GLY A 90 11.04 1.24 -5.38
C GLY A 90 12.16 2.29 -5.40
N GLN A 91 13.17 2.09 -4.55
CA GLN A 91 14.35 2.96 -4.49
C GLN A 91 15.06 3.10 -5.85
N SER A 92 15.28 1.98 -6.57
CA SER A 92 15.94 2.03 -7.87
C SER A 92 15.10 2.71 -8.95
N THR A 93 13.77 2.64 -8.86
CA THR A 93 12.85 3.34 -9.77
C THR A 93 12.95 4.84 -9.54
N MET A 94 12.88 5.28 -8.28
CA MET A 94 13.04 6.68 -7.91
C MET A 94 14.43 7.22 -8.27
N ASP A 95 15.51 6.45 -8.05
CA ASP A 95 16.87 6.81 -8.47
C ASP A 95 16.97 7.01 -9.98
N ARG A 96 16.32 6.13 -10.77
CA ARG A 96 16.28 6.21 -12.23
C ARG A 96 15.54 7.46 -12.70
N MET A 97 14.38 7.75 -12.10
CA MET A 97 13.58 8.95 -12.42
C MET A 97 14.36 10.24 -12.13
N LEU A 98 15.00 10.32 -10.96
CA LEU A 98 15.87 11.46 -10.60
C LEU A 98 17.06 11.62 -11.56
N ALA A 99 17.69 10.52 -11.96
CA ALA A 99 18.79 10.55 -12.93
C ALA A 99 18.32 11.00 -14.32
N ALA A 100 17.16 10.55 -14.77
CA ALA A 100 16.54 10.94 -16.04
C ALA A 100 16.19 12.44 -16.04
N LYS A 101 15.56 12.93 -14.95
CA LYS A 101 15.27 14.35 -14.74
C LYS A 101 16.53 15.21 -14.82
N LYS A 102 17.61 14.82 -14.12
CA LYS A 102 18.92 15.51 -14.17
C LYS A 102 19.56 15.49 -15.56
N ALA A 103 19.30 14.45 -16.33
CA ALA A 103 19.77 14.31 -17.71
C ALA A 103 18.84 14.96 -18.74
N ASN A 104 17.70 15.52 -18.33
CA ASN A 104 16.62 16.01 -19.19
C ASN A 104 16.21 14.97 -20.24
N LYS A 105 15.94 13.75 -19.76
CA LYS A 105 15.48 12.60 -20.53
C LYS A 105 14.22 12.03 -19.91
N ASP A 106 13.45 11.36 -20.77
CA ASP A 106 12.34 10.49 -20.37
C ASP A 106 12.85 9.33 -19.50
N SER A 107 12.22 9.16 -18.34
CA SER A 107 12.46 8.11 -17.36
C SER A 107 11.79 6.78 -17.70
N GLY A 108 10.81 6.79 -18.62
CA GLY A 108 9.93 5.67 -18.97
C GLY A 108 8.97 5.31 -17.85
N VAL A 109 8.59 6.28 -17.00
CA VAL A 109 7.64 6.12 -15.88
C VAL A 109 6.58 7.20 -16.04
N ASP A 110 5.35 6.81 -16.35
CA ASP A 110 4.27 7.77 -16.57
C ASP A 110 3.45 8.01 -15.28
N ILE A 111 3.35 6.98 -14.44
CA ILE A 111 2.75 7.05 -13.11
C ILE A 111 3.63 6.25 -12.14
N TYR A 112 3.92 6.83 -10.99
CA TYR A 112 4.66 6.18 -9.91
C TYR A 112 3.77 6.06 -8.66
N GLU A 113 3.62 4.84 -8.11
CA GLU A 113 3.01 4.61 -6.81
C GLU A 113 4.08 4.54 -5.72
N GLY A 114 3.98 5.40 -4.71
CA GLY A 114 4.96 5.50 -3.62
C GLY A 114 4.40 6.16 -2.35
N GLY A 115 5.30 6.61 -1.48
CA GLY A 115 4.97 7.24 -0.20
C GLY A 115 5.31 8.74 -0.17
N LEU A 116 4.95 9.43 0.93
CA LEU A 116 5.32 10.84 1.12
C LEU A 116 6.84 11.07 1.10
N GLU A 117 7.64 10.09 1.51
CA GLU A 117 9.10 10.17 1.42
C GLU A 117 9.61 10.35 -0.01
N ASP A 118 8.96 9.72 -0.99
CA ASP A 118 9.27 9.89 -2.41
C ASP A 118 8.86 11.28 -2.89
N VAL A 119 7.71 11.78 -2.43
CA VAL A 119 7.24 13.15 -2.73
C VAL A 119 8.26 14.18 -2.26
N LEU A 120 8.69 14.09 -1.01
CA LEU A 120 9.69 14.99 -0.43
C LEU A 120 11.02 14.93 -1.20
N ARG A 121 11.42 13.72 -1.60
CA ARG A 121 12.65 13.50 -2.35
C ARG A 121 12.58 14.03 -3.79
N GLY A 122 11.42 13.93 -4.43
CA GLY A 122 11.19 14.41 -5.80
C GLY A 122 10.93 15.91 -5.89
N GLU A 123 10.39 16.52 -4.83
CA GLU A 123 10.05 17.95 -4.77
C GLU A 123 11.26 18.85 -5.04
N GLU A 124 12.41 18.58 -4.39
CA GLU A 124 13.61 19.41 -4.52
C GLU A 124 14.11 19.52 -5.97
N GLU A 125 13.81 18.51 -6.79
CA GLU A 125 14.27 18.38 -8.17
C GLU A 125 13.15 18.68 -9.18
N GLY A 126 11.94 19.05 -8.71
CA GLY A 126 10.76 19.27 -9.54
C GLY A 126 10.38 18.03 -10.35
N LEU A 127 10.46 16.86 -9.73
CA LEU A 127 10.31 15.57 -10.41
C LEU A 127 8.86 15.30 -10.83
N PHE A 128 7.89 15.78 -10.06
CA PHE A 128 6.47 15.45 -10.21
C PHE A 128 5.64 16.67 -10.64
N GLU A 129 4.57 16.40 -11.39
CA GLU A 129 3.56 17.37 -11.80
C GLU A 129 2.67 17.81 -10.63
N LYS A 130 2.10 19.00 -10.76
CA LYS A 130 1.04 19.46 -9.85
C LYS A 130 -0.31 18.88 -10.26
N LEU A 131 -0.98 18.25 -9.31
CA LEU A 131 -2.26 17.58 -9.43
C LEU A 131 -3.30 18.34 -8.61
N ASN A 132 -4.33 18.85 -9.28
CA ASN A 132 -5.37 19.70 -8.70
C ASN A 132 -6.72 19.42 -9.38
N GLU A 133 -7.80 20.04 -8.91
CA GLU A 133 -9.16 19.78 -9.42
C GLU A 133 -9.35 20.09 -10.93
N THR A 134 -8.46 20.86 -11.55
CA THR A 134 -8.55 21.14 -12.99
C THR A 134 -8.14 19.94 -13.83
N ASN A 135 -7.08 19.23 -13.43
CA ASN A 135 -6.56 18.07 -14.17
C ASN A 135 -7.00 16.72 -13.57
N ILE A 136 -7.33 16.69 -12.28
CA ILE A 136 -7.88 15.52 -11.58
C ILE A 136 -9.15 15.96 -10.82
N PRO A 137 -10.31 16.11 -11.49
CA PRO A 137 -11.56 16.57 -10.85
C PRO A 137 -11.98 15.76 -9.61
N ASN A 138 -11.72 14.45 -9.58
CA ASN A 138 -12.09 13.57 -8.48
C ASN A 138 -11.26 13.80 -7.20
N ILE A 139 -10.23 14.68 -7.21
CA ILE A 139 -9.57 15.14 -5.99
C ILE A 139 -10.56 15.71 -4.98
N ALA A 140 -11.69 16.30 -5.43
CA ALA A 140 -12.74 16.80 -4.54
C ALA A 140 -13.31 15.71 -3.61
N ASN A 141 -13.22 14.44 -4.00
CA ASN A 141 -13.68 13.29 -3.23
C ASN A 141 -12.64 12.82 -2.20
N VAL A 142 -11.38 13.21 -2.33
CA VAL A 142 -10.28 12.76 -1.47
C VAL A 142 -10.48 13.23 -0.03
N ASN A 143 -10.09 12.39 0.93
CA ASN A 143 -10.00 12.81 2.32
C ASN A 143 -8.86 13.84 2.48
N GLU A 144 -9.22 15.08 2.82
CA GLU A 144 -8.29 16.22 2.92
C GLU A 144 -7.09 15.94 3.83
N LYS A 145 -7.26 15.17 4.92
CA LYS A 145 -6.15 14.80 5.81
C LYS A 145 -5.07 13.97 5.11
N ASN A 146 -5.44 13.19 4.10
CA ASN A 146 -4.49 12.40 3.32
C ASN A 146 -3.71 13.23 2.29
N MET A 147 -4.14 14.47 2.02
CA MET A 147 -3.42 15.41 1.17
C MET A 147 -2.32 16.18 1.93
N ASP A 148 -2.32 16.12 3.27
CA ASP A 148 -1.30 16.79 4.08
C ASP A 148 0.10 16.29 3.72
N GLY A 149 1.04 17.21 3.49
CA GLY A 149 2.41 16.91 3.10
C GLY A 149 2.63 16.58 1.62
N THR A 150 1.58 16.36 0.82
CA THR A 150 1.70 16.05 -0.62
C THR A 150 2.15 17.22 -1.47
N LYS A 151 1.84 18.46 -1.04
CA LYS A 151 2.13 19.70 -1.77
C LYS A 151 1.56 19.73 -3.19
N GLU A 152 0.44 19.06 -3.42
CA GLU A 152 -0.21 18.86 -4.73
C GLU A 152 0.61 18.00 -5.71
N LEU A 153 1.67 17.32 -5.27
CA LEU A 153 2.52 16.50 -6.15
C LEU A 153 2.08 15.04 -6.20
N ALA A 154 1.09 14.67 -5.40
CA ALA A 154 0.74 13.28 -5.13
C ALA A 154 -0.72 13.13 -4.70
N ILE A 155 -1.38 12.07 -5.17
CA ILE A 155 -2.79 11.76 -4.91
C ILE A 155 -2.91 10.48 -4.09
N PRO A 156 -3.52 10.52 -2.89
CA PRO A 156 -3.76 9.32 -2.10
C PRO A 156 -4.89 8.50 -2.74
N HIS A 157 -4.63 7.23 -3.02
CA HIS A 157 -5.62 6.37 -3.69
C HIS A 157 -6.13 5.21 -2.83
N ARG A 158 -5.35 4.84 -1.82
CA ARG A 158 -5.68 3.84 -0.80
C ARG A 158 -4.92 4.17 0.47
N ALA A 159 -5.37 3.68 1.60
CA ALA A 159 -4.61 3.73 2.85
C ALA A 159 -4.70 2.41 3.62
N SER A 160 -3.79 2.24 4.56
CA SER A 160 -3.81 1.14 5.52
C SER A 160 -3.32 1.67 6.86
N ALA A 161 -3.78 1.08 7.95
CA ALA A 161 -3.28 1.41 9.27
C ALA A 161 -3.01 0.17 10.09
N VAL A 162 -2.09 0.30 11.03
CA VAL A 162 -1.94 -0.69 12.08
C VAL A 162 -3.08 -0.51 13.07
N VAL A 163 -3.66 -1.61 13.52
CA VAL A 163 -4.76 -1.68 14.49
C VAL A 163 -4.47 -2.79 15.49
N LEU A 164 -5.21 -2.82 16.60
CA LEU A 164 -5.25 -3.99 17.47
C LEU A 164 -6.17 -5.05 16.85
N ALA A 165 -5.63 -6.22 16.56
CA ALA A 165 -6.41 -7.43 16.32
C ALA A 165 -6.49 -8.23 17.63
N TYR A 166 -7.70 -8.59 18.05
CA TYR A 166 -7.92 -9.23 19.35
C TYR A 166 -9.03 -10.28 19.32
N ASN A 167 -8.90 -11.28 20.19
CA ASN A 167 -9.94 -12.28 20.40
C ASN A 167 -11.01 -11.72 21.35
N SER A 168 -12.19 -11.38 20.81
CA SER A 168 -13.27 -10.77 21.59
C SER A 168 -13.92 -11.70 22.63
N ASP A 169 -13.63 -13.00 22.61
CA ASP A 169 -14.01 -13.91 23.70
C ASP A 169 -13.13 -13.78 24.92
N LYS A 170 -11.87 -13.35 24.73
CA LYS A 170 -10.85 -13.24 25.78
C LYS A 170 -10.67 -11.80 26.24
N VAL A 171 -10.72 -10.84 25.32
CA VAL A 171 -10.54 -9.43 25.60
C VAL A 171 -11.91 -8.75 25.62
N LYS A 172 -12.43 -8.49 26.83
CA LYS A 172 -13.70 -7.78 27.02
C LYS A 172 -13.50 -6.27 27.20
N GLU A 173 -12.43 -5.88 27.88
CA GLU A 173 -12.01 -4.49 28.05
C GLU A 173 -10.85 -4.21 27.09
N VAL A 174 -11.18 -3.71 25.90
CA VAL A 174 -10.19 -3.44 24.86
C VAL A 174 -9.58 -2.05 25.11
N PRO A 175 -8.24 -1.92 25.19
CA PRO A 175 -7.57 -0.63 25.32
C PRO A 175 -8.04 0.40 24.29
N ASN A 176 -8.19 1.65 24.70
CA ASN A 176 -8.44 2.78 23.81
C ASN A 176 -7.18 3.60 23.58
N THR A 177 -6.27 3.65 24.57
CA THR A 177 -5.05 4.45 24.49
C THR A 177 -3.80 3.56 24.61
N PRO A 178 -2.64 4.03 24.13
CA PRO A 178 -1.36 3.36 24.34
C PRO A 178 -1.06 3.05 25.81
N ASP A 179 -1.35 3.97 26.73
CA ASP A 179 -1.16 3.73 28.17
C ASP A 179 -2.07 2.61 28.71
N GLN A 180 -3.32 2.56 28.25
CA GLN A 180 -4.23 1.46 28.58
C GLN A 180 -3.73 0.14 28.00
N LEU A 181 -3.12 0.17 26.81
CA LEU A 181 -2.53 -1.01 26.19
C LEU A 181 -1.33 -1.51 27.00
N TYR A 182 -0.42 -0.64 27.41
CA TYR A 182 0.73 -1.01 28.25
C TYR A 182 0.29 -1.61 29.59
N LYS A 183 -0.75 -1.02 30.19
CA LYS A 183 -1.36 -1.59 31.39
C LYS A 183 -1.96 -2.98 31.11
N TRP A 184 -2.71 -3.11 30.02
CA TRP A 184 -3.33 -4.38 29.63
C TRP A 184 -2.28 -5.48 29.43
N ILE A 185 -1.17 -5.17 28.76
CA ILE A 185 -0.03 -6.09 28.58
C ILE A 185 0.49 -6.58 29.94
N LYS A 186 0.72 -5.66 30.89
CA LYS A 186 1.21 -6.01 32.24
C LYS A 186 0.23 -6.84 33.05
N ASP A 187 -1.07 -6.57 32.90
CA ASP A 187 -2.13 -7.31 33.59
C ASP A 187 -2.39 -8.70 32.97
N HIS A 188 -1.94 -8.94 31.72
CA HIS A 188 -2.16 -10.19 30.97
C HIS A 188 -0.84 -10.75 30.42
N PRO A 189 0.08 -11.21 31.30
CA PRO A 189 1.40 -11.67 30.88
C PRO A 189 1.32 -12.82 29.87
N GLY A 190 2.10 -12.70 28.80
CA GLY A 190 2.20 -13.66 27.71
C GLY A 190 1.05 -13.59 26.70
N LYS A 191 0.09 -12.67 26.85
CA LYS A 191 -1.12 -12.57 25.99
C LYS A 191 -1.06 -11.49 24.93
N PHE A 192 0.05 -10.76 24.86
CA PHE A 192 0.34 -9.82 23.79
C PHE A 192 1.62 -10.20 23.06
N ALA A 193 1.63 -10.05 21.74
CA ALA A 193 2.83 -10.14 20.92
C ALA A 193 2.85 -9.02 19.89
N TYR A 194 4.04 -8.53 19.55
CA TYR A 194 4.29 -7.73 18.36
C TYR A 194 5.46 -8.36 17.58
N ASN A 195 5.47 -8.21 16.26
CA ASN A 195 6.52 -8.82 15.42
C ASN A 195 7.83 -8.02 15.52
N ASP A 196 8.96 -8.66 15.21
CA ASP A 196 10.24 -7.98 15.08
C ASP A 196 10.10 -6.80 14.09
N PRO A 197 10.32 -5.55 14.53
CA PRO A 197 10.08 -4.35 13.74
C PRO A 197 11.01 -4.25 12.52
N THR A 198 12.13 -4.97 12.51
CA THR A 198 13.03 -5.05 11.34
C THR A 198 12.48 -5.93 10.22
N THR A 199 11.39 -6.65 10.48
CA THR A 199 10.85 -7.64 9.53
C THR A 199 9.39 -7.38 9.14
N GLY A 200 8.73 -6.37 9.71
CA GLY A 200 7.34 -6.06 9.36
C GLY A 200 6.78 -4.82 10.06
N GLY A 201 5.84 -4.17 9.37
CA GLY A 201 5.36 -2.83 9.73
C GLY A 201 4.52 -2.71 11.01
N SER A 202 3.75 -3.71 11.44
CA SER A 202 2.92 -3.55 12.66
C SER A 202 3.73 -3.53 13.96
N GLY A 203 4.77 -4.35 14.06
CA GLY A 203 5.78 -4.25 15.12
C GLY A 203 6.55 -2.93 15.10
N SER A 204 6.96 -2.47 13.92
CA SER A 204 7.59 -1.15 13.76
C SER A 204 6.66 -0.03 14.21
N SER A 205 5.39 -0.09 13.83
CA SER A 205 4.36 0.85 14.24
C SER A 205 4.13 0.89 15.75
N PHE A 206 4.13 -0.27 16.41
CA PHE A 206 4.05 -0.37 17.86
C PHE A 206 5.26 0.31 18.54
N VAL A 207 6.47 0.06 18.05
CA VAL A 207 7.70 0.68 18.55
C VAL A 207 7.70 2.19 18.31
N ILE A 208 7.46 2.65 17.09
CA ILE A 208 7.38 4.08 16.74
C ILE A 208 6.32 4.78 17.59
N THR A 209 5.12 4.19 17.70
CA THR A 209 4.05 4.72 18.55
C THR A 209 4.51 4.85 20.00
N THR A 210 5.20 3.84 20.53
CA THR A 210 5.70 3.87 21.91
C THR A 210 6.71 4.98 22.15
N LEU A 211 7.65 5.16 21.21
CA LEU A 211 8.68 6.20 21.27
C LEU A 211 8.09 7.61 21.11
N TYR A 212 7.33 7.83 20.04
CA TYR A 212 6.90 9.18 19.64
C TYR A 212 5.75 9.72 20.49
N ASN A 213 5.01 8.87 21.20
CA ASN A 213 4.07 9.34 22.23
C ASN A 213 4.78 10.02 23.42
N GLN A 214 6.10 9.89 23.55
CA GLN A 214 6.89 10.57 24.59
C GLN A 214 7.44 11.92 24.14
N LEU A 215 7.17 12.30 22.88
CA LEU A 215 7.71 13.47 22.21
C LEU A 215 6.57 14.44 21.85
N PRO A 216 6.89 15.70 21.50
CA PRO A 216 5.91 16.60 20.89
C PRO A 216 5.31 16.01 19.61
N GLU A 217 4.07 16.34 19.28
CA GLU A 217 3.32 15.76 18.15
C GLU A 217 4.02 15.97 16.80
N GLU A 218 4.66 17.13 16.62
CA GLU A 218 5.43 17.49 15.42
C GLU A 218 6.62 16.56 15.16
N ALA A 219 7.08 15.81 16.17
CA ALA A 219 8.15 14.83 16.04
C ALA A 219 7.87 13.80 14.94
N MET A 220 6.60 13.44 14.73
CA MET A 220 6.22 12.46 13.70
C MET A 220 6.59 12.92 12.27
N ASN A 221 6.87 14.21 12.08
CA ASN A 221 7.12 14.84 10.79
C ASN A 221 8.52 15.45 10.65
N THR A 222 9.46 15.10 11.52
CA THR A 222 10.86 15.56 11.41
C THR A 222 11.81 14.43 11.04
N GLN A 223 12.82 14.75 10.23
CA GLN A 223 13.95 13.88 9.89
C GLN A 223 15.23 14.28 10.64
N ASP A 224 15.15 15.24 11.58
CA ASP A 224 16.31 15.68 12.37
C ASP A 224 16.78 14.58 13.34
N GLU A 225 17.97 14.05 13.09
CA GLU A 225 18.65 13.06 13.93
C GLU A 225 18.84 13.51 15.39
N SER A 226 18.79 14.82 15.68
CA SER A 226 18.87 15.32 17.05
C SER A 226 17.75 14.80 17.95
N ILE A 227 16.64 14.33 17.37
CA ILE A 227 15.51 13.74 18.12
C ILE A 227 15.84 12.36 18.72
N MET A 228 16.85 11.67 18.19
CA MET A 228 17.24 10.34 18.67
C MET A 228 17.63 10.31 20.15
N LYS A 229 18.12 11.44 20.67
CA LYS A 229 18.50 11.61 22.09
C LYS A 229 17.30 11.52 23.05
N ASP A 230 16.09 11.74 22.54
CA ASP A 230 14.87 11.81 23.34
C ASP A 230 14.11 10.46 23.34
N TRP A 231 14.59 9.45 22.61
CA TRP A 231 13.97 8.13 22.51
C TRP A 231 14.11 7.26 23.77
N ASP A 232 15.00 7.62 24.71
CA ASP A 232 15.31 6.82 25.89
C ASP A 232 14.07 6.45 26.71
N LYS A 233 13.11 7.37 26.85
CA LYS A 233 11.85 7.10 27.55
C LYS A 233 11.03 6.02 26.86
N GLY A 234 10.95 6.07 25.52
CA GLY A 234 10.23 5.08 24.73
C GLY A 234 10.86 3.70 24.83
N PHE A 235 12.18 3.61 24.71
CA PHE A 235 12.89 2.35 24.85
C PHE A 235 12.80 1.76 26.26
N GLN A 236 12.81 2.61 27.29
CA GLN A 236 12.56 2.13 28.66
C GLN A 236 11.17 1.51 28.81
N ILE A 237 10.13 2.10 28.19
CA ILE A 237 8.78 1.52 28.20
C ILE A 237 8.78 0.14 27.52
N LEU A 238 9.44 -0.01 26.38
CA LEU A 238 9.52 -1.30 25.67
C LEU A 238 10.21 -2.37 26.52
N ASN A 239 11.34 -2.03 27.15
CA ASN A 239 12.06 -2.91 28.07
C ASN A 239 11.20 -3.30 29.29
N ASP A 240 10.46 -2.35 29.86
CA ASP A 240 9.54 -2.60 30.98
C ASP A 240 8.36 -3.53 30.62
N LEU A 241 8.01 -3.62 29.33
CA LEU A 241 6.95 -4.49 28.84
C LEU A 241 7.44 -5.91 28.53
N GLU A 242 8.71 -6.08 28.18
CA GLU A 242 9.30 -7.33 27.69
C GLU A 242 8.95 -8.57 28.54
N PRO A 243 9.04 -8.55 29.89
CA PRO A 243 8.71 -9.72 30.71
C PRO A 243 7.24 -10.16 30.63
N TYR A 244 6.36 -9.29 30.16
CA TYR A 244 4.91 -9.52 30.04
C TYR A 244 4.50 -9.88 28.62
N LEU A 245 5.40 -9.81 27.64
CA LEU A 245 5.13 -10.20 26.27
C LEU A 245 5.10 -11.71 26.10
N TYR A 246 4.58 -12.16 24.96
CA TYR A 246 4.58 -13.56 24.55
C TYR A 246 5.98 -14.18 24.73
N LYS A 247 6.03 -15.24 25.55
CA LYS A 247 7.25 -15.96 25.92
C LYS A 247 8.41 -15.05 26.35
N GLU A 248 8.11 -14.04 27.17
CA GLU A 248 9.11 -13.14 27.76
C GLU A 248 9.95 -12.42 26.70
N GLY A 249 9.31 -11.92 25.64
CA GLY A 249 9.99 -11.15 24.59
C GLY A 249 10.38 -11.95 23.34
N ILE A 250 9.65 -13.02 22.99
CA ILE A 250 9.82 -13.64 21.66
C ILE A 250 9.04 -12.84 20.64
N TYR A 251 9.75 -12.22 19.70
CA TYR A 251 9.20 -11.41 18.62
C TYR A 251 9.05 -12.23 17.32
N PRO A 252 7.81 -12.57 16.89
CA PRO A 252 7.59 -13.28 15.64
C PRO A 252 8.11 -12.50 14.43
N LYS A 253 8.37 -13.20 13.33
CA LYS A 253 8.83 -12.56 12.08
C LYS A 253 7.64 -12.16 11.22
N LYS A 254 7.67 -10.93 10.70
CA LYS A 254 6.62 -10.32 9.86
C LYS A 254 5.26 -10.21 10.57
N ASN A 255 4.32 -9.47 9.98
CA ASN A 255 2.95 -9.37 10.50
C ASN A 255 2.23 -10.74 10.54
N GLN A 256 2.56 -11.65 9.62
CA GLN A 256 1.96 -12.98 9.62
C GLN A 256 2.28 -13.75 10.91
N GLY A 257 3.50 -13.64 11.44
CA GLY A 257 3.89 -14.39 12.63
C GLY A 257 3.05 -14.04 13.86
N THR A 258 2.66 -12.77 14.04
CA THR A 258 1.76 -12.38 15.14
C THR A 258 0.31 -12.77 14.88
N LEU A 259 -0.16 -12.67 13.64
CA LEU A 259 -1.50 -13.14 13.25
C LEU A 259 -1.63 -14.65 13.44
N ASP A 260 -0.60 -15.44 13.16
CA ASP A 260 -0.59 -16.89 13.41
C ASP A 260 -0.70 -17.21 14.91
N LEU A 261 0.00 -16.46 15.78
CA LEU A 261 -0.14 -16.63 17.23
C LEU A 261 -1.56 -16.32 17.70
N LEU A 262 -2.19 -15.27 17.16
CA LEU A 262 -3.57 -14.92 17.46
C LEU A 262 -4.52 -16.01 16.94
N ALA A 263 -4.31 -16.50 15.72
CA ALA A 263 -5.12 -17.55 15.10
C ALA A 263 -5.09 -18.86 15.90
N ASN A 264 -3.91 -19.22 16.41
CA ASN A 264 -3.70 -20.41 17.24
C ASN A 264 -4.15 -20.21 18.71
N GLY A 265 -4.57 -19.00 19.10
CA GLY A 265 -4.97 -18.68 20.47
C GLY A 265 -3.82 -18.70 21.48
N GLU A 266 -2.57 -18.57 21.01
CA GLU A 266 -1.39 -18.46 21.87
C GLU A 266 -1.36 -17.10 22.59
N VAL A 267 -1.76 -16.05 21.87
CA VAL A 267 -1.97 -14.69 22.38
C VAL A 267 -3.42 -14.26 22.15
N ASP A 268 -3.87 -13.25 22.91
CA ASP A 268 -5.25 -12.76 22.83
C ASP A 268 -5.36 -11.42 22.09
N MET A 269 -4.24 -10.73 21.87
CA MET A 269 -4.17 -9.43 21.19
C MET A 269 -2.80 -9.20 20.55
N VAL A 270 -2.78 -8.62 19.34
CA VAL A 270 -1.57 -8.21 18.61
C VAL A 270 -1.81 -6.91 17.84
N PRO A 271 -0.78 -6.10 17.57
CA PRO A 271 -0.86 -5.12 16.48
C PRO A 271 -0.82 -5.86 15.14
N ALA A 272 -1.61 -5.40 14.17
CA ALA A 272 -1.64 -5.94 12.82
C ALA A 272 -2.01 -4.84 11.82
N TRP A 273 -1.54 -4.94 10.58
CA TRP A 273 -2.09 -4.12 9.50
C TRP A 273 -3.56 -4.51 9.26
N SER A 274 -4.41 -3.50 9.13
CA SER A 274 -5.86 -3.67 8.98
C SER A 274 -6.21 -4.53 7.77
N ASP A 275 -5.57 -4.28 6.63
CA ASP A 275 -5.76 -5.02 5.39
C ASP A 275 -5.49 -6.53 5.55
N MET A 276 -4.34 -6.90 6.11
CA MET A 276 -3.95 -8.28 6.34
C MET A 276 -4.88 -8.99 7.32
N ALA A 277 -5.29 -8.29 8.38
CA ALA A 277 -6.17 -8.87 9.38
C ALA A 277 -7.58 -9.09 8.83
N LEU A 278 -8.13 -8.11 8.10
CA LEU A 278 -9.43 -8.21 7.43
C LEU A 278 -9.43 -9.30 6.35
N GLU A 279 -8.38 -9.39 5.54
CA GLU A 279 -8.22 -10.46 4.56
C GLU A 279 -8.30 -11.84 5.22
N GLN A 280 -7.58 -12.04 6.32
CA GLN A 280 -7.57 -13.31 7.03
C GLN A 280 -8.87 -13.60 7.77
N MET A 281 -9.56 -12.58 8.27
CA MET A 281 -10.92 -12.73 8.80
C MET A 281 -11.89 -13.18 7.71
N ASN A 282 -11.86 -12.55 6.54
CA ASN A 282 -12.73 -12.92 5.41
C ASN A 282 -12.43 -14.34 4.90
N ASN A 283 -11.15 -14.70 4.81
CA ASN A 283 -10.70 -16.05 4.45
C ASN A 283 -10.87 -17.09 5.56
N LYS A 284 -11.43 -16.71 6.73
CA LYS A 284 -11.64 -17.59 7.90
C LYS A 284 -10.37 -18.25 8.42
N LEU A 285 -9.23 -17.58 8.23
CA LEU A 285 -7.92 -17.97 8.76
C LEU A 285 -7.75 -17.47 10.20
N LEU A 286 -8.39 -16.36 10.54
CA LEU A 286 -8.54 -15.89 11.92
C LEU A 286 -9.86 -16.41 12.52
N PRO A 287 -9.91 -16.67 13.84
CA PRO A 287 -11.13 -17.05 14.54
C PRO A 287 -12.25 -16.03 14.29
N GLU A 288 -13.51 -16.50 14.19
CA GLU A 288 -14.69 -15.63 14.03
C GLU A 288 -14.87 -14.62 15.18
N THR A 289 -14.21 -14.87 16.32
CA THR A 289 -14.19 -13.97 17.47
C THR A 289 -13.19 -12.83 17.33
N THR A 290 -12.38 -12.82 16.27
CA THR A 290 -11.39 -11.76 16.02
C THR A 290 -12.10 -10.46 15.70
N LYS A 291 -11.70 -9.40 16.38
CA LYS A 291 -12.17 -8.04 16.12
C LYS A 291 -10.97 -7.11 16.01
N LEU A 292 -11.18 -6.00 15.32
CA LEU A 292 -10.17 -4.98 15.10
C LEU A 292 -10.56 -3.69 15.84
N LYS A 293 -9.57 -2.93 16.29
CA LYS A 293 -9.77 -1.63 16.93
C LYS A 293 -8.55 -0.73 16.77
N GLN A 294 -8.78 0.53 16.43
CA GLN A 294 -7.74 1.57 16.44
C GLN A 294 -7.53 2.16 17.86
N LEU A 295 -6.32 2.64 18.15
CA LEU A 295 -6.03 3.40 19.38
C LEU A 295 -6.26 4.91 19.20
N GLU A 296 -6.27 5.65 20.30
CA GLU A 296 -6.23 7.11 20.34
C GLU A 296 -5.11 7.59 21.28
N PRO A 297 -4.06 8.27 20.78
CA PRO A 297 -3.75 8.45 19.37
C PRO A 297 -3.50 7.11 18.66
N GLY A 298 -3.84 7.03 17.38
CA GLY A 298 -3.74 5.81 16.57
C GLY A 298 -2.32 5.29 16.41
N PHE A 299 -2.22 4.02 16.02
CA PHE A 299 -0.96 3.51 15.50
C PHE A 299 -0.58 4.23 14.19
N THR A 300 0.63 3.96 13.73
CA THR A 300 1.05 4.47 12.43
C THR A 300 0.34 3.76 11.29
N GLY A 301 0.11 4.51 10.23
CA GLY A 301 -0.49 4.07 8.99
C GLY A 301 -0.24 5.13 7.93
N GLY A 302 -0.91 5.01 6.82
CA GLY A 302 -0.85 6.05 5.82
C GLY A 302 -1.44 5.65 4.49
N PRO A 303 -1.73 6.66 3.66
CA PRO A 303 -2.03 6.45 2.26
C PRO A 303 -0.80 6.00 1.47
N ALA A 304 -1.07 5.25 0.40
CA ALA A 304 -0.19 5.15 -0.75
C ALA A 304 -0.61 6.18 -1.79
N TYR A 305 0.36 6.77 -2.48
CA TYR A 305 0.15 7.88 -3.37
C TYR A 305 0.49 7.55 -4.80
N LEU A 306 -0.26 8.11 -5.74
CA LEU A 306 0.09 8.20 -7.16
C LEU A 306 0.73 9.55 -7.44
N MET A 307 1.85 9.54 -8.15
CA MET A 307 2.55 10.72 -8.64
C MET A 307 2.70 10.62 -10.17
N VAL A 308 2.64 11.75 -10.86
CA VAL A 308 2.85 11.84 -12.31
C VAL A 308 4.19 12.54 -12.56
N PRO A 309 5.19 11.88 -13.16
CA PRO A 309 6.48 12.52 -13.45
C PRO A 309 6.35 13.67 -14.46
N ALA A 310 7.15 14.72 -14.25
CA ALA A 310 7.12 15.94 -15.05
C ALA A 310 7.96 15.86 -16.34
N ASP A 311 8.51 14.69 -16.66
CA ASP A 311 9.23 14.37 -17.89
C ASP A 311 8.38 13.66 -18.94
N ASN A 312 7.14 13.26 -18.60
CA ASN A 312 6.15 12.74 -19.56
C ASN A 312 5.89 13.76 -20.68
N ASP A 313 5.64 13.28 -21.90
CA ASP A 313 5.13 14.14 -22.95
C ASP A 313 3.68 14.58 -22.68
N GLU A 314 3.15 15.53 -23.47
CA GLU A 314 1.81 16.08 -23.21
C GLU A 314 0.71 15.01 -23.26
N LYS A 315 0.82 14.03 -24.17
CA LYS A 315 -0.21 13.00 -24.34
C LYS A 315 -0.13 11.98 -23.21
N GLU A 316 1.08 11.54 -22.87
CA GLU A 316 1.34 10.62 -21.75
C GLU A 316 0.88 11.24 -20.43
N LYS A 317 1.15 12.54 -20.24
CA LYS A 317 0.70 13.30 -19.06
C LYS A 317 -0.84 13.39 -18.98
N GLU A 318 -1.52 13.73 -20.07
CA GLU A 318 -3.00 13.79 -20.11
C GLU A 318 -3.60 12.40 -19.81
N ALA A 319 -3.09 11.35 -20.45
CA ALA A 319 -3.56 9.97 -20.23
C ALA A 319 -3.27 9.47 -18.80
N ALA A 320 -2.11 9.82 -18.24
CA ALA A 320 -1.75 9.50 -16.85
C ALA A 320 -2.68 10.21 -15.85
N GLN A 321 -2.99 11.48 -16.10
CA GLN A 321 -3.93 12.25 -15.27
C GLN A 321 -5.35 11.67 -15.36
N GLU A 322 -5.79 11.24 -16.54
CA GLU A 322 -7.08 10.59 -16.73
C GLU A 322 -7.17 9.27 -15.94
N PHE A 323 -6.13 8.43 -15.98
CA PHE A 323 -6.07 7.23 -15.16
C PHE A 323 -6.06 7.53 -13.65
N VAL A 324 -5.26 8.49 -13.18
CA VAL A 324 -5.23 8.90 -11.76
C VAL A 324 -6.61 9.41 -11.32
N ASN A 325 -7.29 10.16 -12.18
CA ASN A 325 -8.66 10.63 -11.91
C ASN A 325 -9.65 9.47 -11.82
N TYR A 326 -9.56 8.48 -12.72
CA TYR A 326 -10.39 7.28 -12.70
C TYR A 326 -10.22 6.46 -11.42
N VAL A 327 -8.99 6.34 -10.91
CA VAL A 327 -8.69 5.60 -9.68
C VAL A 327 -9.45 6.16 -8.46
N LEU A 328 -9.81 7.45 -8.47
CA LEU A 328 -10.57 8.10 -7.40
C LEU A 328 -12.10 7.98 -7.55
N THR A 329 -12.60 7.21 -8.51
CA THR A 329 -14.04 6.93 -8.64
C THR A 329 -14.54 6.04 -7.50
N PRO A 330 -15.78 6.20 -7.01
CA PRO A 330 -16.36 5.31 -6.00
C PRO A 330 -16.24 3.83 -6.39
N GLU A 331 -16.48 3.48 -7.66
CA GLU A 331 -16.41 2.11 -8.15
C GLU A 331 -15.01 1.51 -8.01
N VAL A 332 -13.94 2.25 -8.30
CA VAL A 332 -12.56 1.78 -8.07
C VAL A 332 -12.24 1.73 -6.58
N GLN A 333 -12.75 2.68 -5.80
CA GLN A 333 -12.52 2.75 -4.36
C GLN A 333 -13.24 1.63 -3.59
N GLU A 334 -14.34 1.10 -4.12
CA GLU A 334 -14.94 -0.16 -3.65
C GLU A 334 -14.00 -1.35 -3.89
N VAL A 335 -13.28 -1.41 -5.02
CA VAL A 335 -12.29 -2.47 -5.29
C VAL A 335 -11.13 -2.42 -4.27
N VAL A 336 -10.69 -1.23 -3.86
CA VAL A 336 -9.69 -1.07 -2.78
C VAL A 336 -10.16 -1.80 -1.51
N ILE A 337 -11.44 -1.63 -1.15
CA ILE A 337 -12.01 -2.24 0.05
C ILE A 337 -12.18 -3.75 -0.13
N GLU A 338 -12.84 -4.18 -1.21
CA GLU A 338 -13.22 -5.58 -1.40
C GLU A 338 -12.02 -6.50 -1.67
N LYS A 339 -10.98 -5.99 -2.36
CA LYS A 339 -9.85 -6.80 -2.82
C LYS A 339 -8.59 -6.58 -2.02
N MET A 340 -8.32 -5.33 -1.61
CA MET A 340 -7.14 -5.04 -0.81
C MET A 340 -7.43 -5.04 0.68
N TYR A 341 -8.70 -4.95 1.10
CA TYR A 341 -9.09 -4.65 2.48
C TYR A 341 -8.45 -3.36 3.00
N GLY A 342 -8.12 -2.46 2.07
CA GLY A 342 -7.56 -1.14 2.37
C GLY A 342 -8.66 -0.15 2.69
N PHE A 343 -8.26 0.98 3.26
CA PHE A 343 -9.13 2.15 3.36
C PHE A 343 -9.13 2.89 2.01
N PRO A 344 -10.28 3.46 1.62
CA PRO A 344 -10.36 4.25 0.39
C PRO A 344 -9.50 5.51 0.50
N GLY A 345 -8.95 5.97 -0.61
CA GLY A 345 -8.36 7.30 -0.77
C GLY A 345 -9.40 8.43 -0.73
N ILE A 346 -10.67 8.11 -1.02
CA ILE A 346 -11.80 9.05 -0.97
C ILE A 346 -12.49 9.08 0.41
N LYS A 347 -13.30 10.11 0.64
CA LYS A 347 -14.16 10.24 1.83
C LYS A 347 -15.12 9.06 1.92
N TRP A 348 -15.25 8.47 3.11
CA TRP A 348 -16.14 7.32 3.34
C TRP A 348 -17.61 7.58 2.98
N ASP A 349 -18.08 8.84 3.05
CA ASP A 349 -19.45 9.22 2.70
C ASP A 349 -19.74 9.18 1.19
N GLN A 350 -18.71 8.97 0.36
CA GLN A 350 -18.82 8.74 -1.09
C GLN A 350 -19.08 7.27 -1.44
N LEU A 351 -19.02 6.37 -0.46
CA LEU A 351 -19.16 4.93 -0.65
C LEU A 351 -20.47 4.40 -0.08
N ASP A 352 -20.83 3.17 -0.45
CA ASP A 352 -22.03 2.51 0.06
C ASP A 352 -22.06 2.43 1.61
N GLN A 353 -23.26 2.62 2.18
CA GLN A 353 -23.46 2.66 3.63
C GLN A 353 -23.12 1.34 4.34
N ASP A 354 -23.22 0.21 3.66
CA ASP A 354 -22.90 -1.08 4.26
C ASP A 354 -21.37 -1.25 4.40
N LEU A 355 -20.58 -0.72 3.46
CA LEU A 355 -19.12 -0.64 3.59
C LEU A 355 -18.72 0.30 4.74
N GLN A 356 -19.39 1.44 4.88
CA GLN A 356 -19.12 2.36 6.00
C GLN A 356 -19.30 1.69 7.37
N LYS A 357 -20.36 0.88 7.54
CA LYS A 357 -20.64 0.17 8.81
C LYS A 357 -19.64 -0.94 9.09
N GLU A 358 -19.22 -1.67 8.05
CA GLU A 358 -18.25 -2.76 8.20
C GLU A 358 -16.91 -2.25 8.71
N PHE A 359 -16.51 -1.04 8.30
CA PHE A 359 -15.20 -0.46 8.60
C PHE A 359 -15.19 0.58 9.73
N GLU A 360 -16.34 0.90 10.36
CA GLU A 360 -16.46 1.94 11.40
C GLU A 360 -15.44 1.79 12.56
N ASN A 361 -15.11 0.55 12.94
CA ASN A 361 -14.18 0.27 14.05
C ASN A 361 -12.69 0.35 13.67
N VAL A 362 -12.39 0.40 12.37
CA VAL A 362 -11.02 0.44 11.83
C VAL A 362 -10.71 1.73 11.08
N SER A 363 -11.73 2.47 10.64
CA SER A 363 -11.62 3.77 9.97
C SER A 363 -11.24 4.93 10.91
N GLY A 364 -10.88 4.64 12.16
CA GLY A 364 -10.35 5.62 13.10
C GLY A 364 -9.04 6.24 12.61
N GLU A 365 -8.67 7.39 13.17
CA GLU A 365 -7.49 8.14 12.71
C GLU A 365 -6.19 7.35 12.91
N TYR A 366 -5.39 7.24 11.86
CA TYR A 366 -4.01 6.77 11.92
C TYR A 366 -3.05 7.94 11.86
N ARG A 367 -1.83 7.72 12.36
CA ARG A 367 -0.75 8.72 12.28
C ARG A 367 0.22 8.38 11.16
N ILE A 368 0.63 9.37 10.38
CA ILE A 368 1.68 9.19 9.38
C ILE A 368 3.02 9.45 10.07
N PHE A 369 3.97 8.54 9.88
CA PHE A 369 5.35 8.71 10.33
C PHE A 369 6.23 9.10 9.14
N ASN A 370 6.74 10.33 9.16
CA ASN A 370 7.57 10.91 8.10
C ASN A 370 9.03 11.13 8.57
N GLY A 371 9.55 10.22 9.39
CA GLY A 371 10.90 10.33 9.95
C GLY A 371 12.04 9.94 9.00
N GLY A 372 11.75 9.50 7.77
CA GLY A 372 12.76 9.07 6.81
C GLY A 372 13.69 7.99 7.37
N THR A 373 15.00 8.21 7.29
CA THR A 373 16.04 7.28 7.79
C THR A 373 15.97 7.01 9.29
N LEU A 374 15.29 7.86 10.07
CA LEU A 374 15.09 7.63 11.51
C LEU A 374 14.40 6.30 11.81
N GLY A 375 13.52 5.83 10.91
CA GLY A 375 12.90 4.50 11.06
C GLY A 375 13.93 3.36 11.11
N GLU A 376 14.99 3.46 10.31
CA GLU A 376 16.09 2.49 10.34
C GLU A 376 16.91 2.58 11.63
N GLU A 377 17.13 3.79 12.15
CA GLU A 377 17.86 4.00 13.40
C GLU A 377 17.06 3.49 14.62
N ILE A 378 15.73 3.65 14.63
CA ILE A 378 14.85 3.04 15.64
C ILE A 378 15.03 1.52 15.63
N ASN A 379 14.99 0.92 14.43
CA ASN A 379 15.15 -0.52 14.24
C ASN A 379 16.52 -1.03 14.72
N LYS A 380 17.61 -0.33 14.38
CA LYS A 380 18.98 -0.65 14.85
C LYS A 380 19.07 -0.58 16.36
N ARG A 381 18.50 0.45 16.98
CA ARG A 381 18.50 0.62 18.43
C ARG A 381 17.64 -0.42 19.13
N TRP A 382 16.46 -0.73 18.59
CA TRP A 382 15.59 -1.78 19.11
C TRP A 382 16.29 -3.15 19.12
N GLN A 383 16.95 -3.53 18.02
CA GLN A 383 17.72 -4.78 17.97
C GLN A 383 18.79 -4.83 19.05
N LYS A 384 19.48 -3.71 19.29
CA LYS A 384 20.57 -3.61 20.27
C LYS A 384 20.11 -3.54 21.72
N GLU A 385 18.92 -3.02 22.02
CA GLU A 385 18.50 -2.72 23.40
C GLU A 385 17.37 -3.62 23.90
N ILE A 386 16.59 -4.22 22.99
CA ILE A 386 15.37 -4.99 23.33
C ILE A 386 15.47 -6.46 22.90
N ALA A 387 16.05 -6.76 21.72
CA ALA A 387 16.05 -8.13 21.17
C ALA A 387 17.35 -8.91 21.42
N ASN A 388 18.11 -8.54 22.46
CA ASN A 388 19.43 -9.09 22.76
C ASN A 388 19.42 -10.50 23.35
#